data_AF-A0A257WC43-F1
#
_entry.id   AF-A0A257WC43-F1
#
_cell.length_a   1.000
_cell.length_b   1.000
_cell.length_c   1.000
_cell.angle_alpha   90.00
_cell.angle_beta   90.00
_cell.angle_gamma   90.00
#
_symmetry.space_group_name_H-M   'P 1'
#
loop_
_entity.id
_entity.type
_entity.pdbx_description
1 polymer ?
#
loop_
_entity_poly.entity_id
_entity_poly.type
_entity_poly.pdbx_seq_one_letter_code
_entity_poly.pdbx_strand_id
1 'polypeptide(L)'
;MPSVKIPKKSTDVDMTPFVDVAFLILTFFIMATKFKPAEAAEITTPNSVSTELLPDNDAVLVSVDSAGRVFFEMLVQASPQLKYDVISNMNTTRNLGLTQEEMIKFRNK
;
A
#
# COMPACT_ATOMS: atom_id res chain seq x y z
N MET A 1 -36.16 65.45 10.34
CA MET A 1 -34.70 65.35 10.16
C MET A 1 -34.42 64.73 8.79
N PRO A 2 -33.56 65.31 7.94
CA PRO A 2 -33.30 64.72 6.63
C PRO A 2 -32.40 63.49 6.81
N SER A 3 -32.84 62.35 6.26
CA SER A 3 -32.05 61.13 6.21
C SER A 3 -30.87 61.33 5.25
N VAL A 4 -29.66 61.35 5.78
CA VAL A 4 -28.43 61.37 4.98
C VAL A 4 -28.28 59.99 4.34
N LYS A 5 -28.44 59.92 3.01
CA LYS A 5 -28.16 58.71 2.23
C LYS A 5 -26.64 58.53 2.15
N ILE A 6 -26.12 57.56 2.88
CA ILE A 6 -24.70 57.18 2.81
C ILE A 6 -24.48 56.46 1.47
N PRO A 7 -23.60 56.96 0.59
CA PRO A 7 -23.30 56.29 -0.67
C PRO A 7 -22.59 54.95 -0.39
N LYS A 8 -23.23 53.84 -0.76
CA LYS A 8 -22.61 52.51 -0.72
C LYS A 8 -21.69 52.38 -1.93
N LYS A 9 -20.37 52.44 -1.73
CA LYS A 9 -19.41 52.04 -2.75
C LYS A 9 -19.49 50.51 -2.88
N SER A 10 -19.85 50.04 -4.08
CA SER A 10 -19.61 48.65 -4.47
C SER A 10 -18.10 48.45 -4.52
N THR A 11 -17.57 47.63 -3.64
CA THR A 11 -16.22 47.07 -3.82
C THR A 11 -16.32 45.99 -4.87
N ASP A 12 -15.79 46.27 -6.06
CA ASP A 12 -15.51 45.25 -7.06
C ASP A 12 -14.42 44.34 -6.48
N VAL A 13 -14.74 43.05 -6.35
CA VAL A 13 -13.80 42.05 -5.82
C VAL A 13 -13.16 41.38 -7.02
N ASP A 14 -11.91 41.76 -7.30
CA ASP A 14 -11.12 41.12 -8.35
C ASP A 14 -10.85 39.66 -7.98
N MET A 15 -11.39 38.74 -8.78
CA MET A 15 -11.25 37.29 -8.62
C MET A 15 -10.00 36.73 -9.30
N THR A 16 -9.33 37.52 -10.14
CA THR A 16 -8.12 37.11 -10.88
C THR A 16 -7.06 36.46 -9.99
N PRO A 17 -6.69 37.02 -8.81
CA PRO A 17 -5.71 36.37 -7.95
C PRO A 17 -6.21 35.06 -7.32
N PHE A 18 -7.51 34.92 -7.06
CA PHE A 18 -8.07 33.70 -6.49
C PHE A 18 -8.10 32.56 -7.49
N VAL A 19 -8.44 32.87 -8.75
CA VAL A 19 -8.45 31.89 -9.85
C VAL A 19 -7.05 31.34 -10.12
N ASP A 20 -6.01 32.18 -10.06
CA ASP A 20 -4.62 31.76 -10.28
C ASP A 20 -4.13 30.82 -9.16
N VAL A 21 -4.40 31.16 -7.89
CA VAL A 21 -4.08 30.30 -6.75
C VAL A 21 -4.79 28.95 -6.84
N ALA A 22 -6.06 28.93 -7.25
CA ALA A 22 -6.81 27.69 -7.42
C ALA A 22 -6.21 26.81 -8.53
N PHE A 23 -5.76 27.42 -9.64
CA PHE A 23 -5.13 26.69 -10.74
C PHE A 23 -3.76 26.12 -10.35
N LEU A 24 -2.96 26.85 -9.58
CA LEU A 24 -1.69 26.35 -9.04
C LEU A 24 -1.89 25.14 -8.11
N ILE A 25 -2.91 25.16 -7.25
CA ILE A 25 -3.21 24.03 -6.36
C ILE A 25 -3.68 22.81 -7.16
N LEU A 26 -4.57 23.01 -8.15
CA LEU A 26 -5.07 21.92 -8.99
C LEU A 26 -3.94 21.28 -9.80
N THR A 27 -3.09 22.07 -10.44
CA THR A 27 -1.94 21.58 -11.21
C THR A 27 -0.92 20.87 -10.34
N PHE A 28 -0.67 21.38 -9.13
CA PHE A 28 0.17 20.70 -8.14
C PHE A 28 -0.39 19.31 -7.78
N PHE A 29 -1.69 19.22 -7.45
CA PHE A 29 -2.29 17.93 -7.13
C PHE A 29 -2.29 16.95 -8.30
N ILE A 30 -2.57 17.43 -9.52
CA ILE A 30 -2.49 16.60 -10.73
C ILE A 30 -1.07 16.06 -10.93
N MET A 31 -0.04 16.91 -10.83
CA MET A 31 1.35 16.49 -11.01
C MET A 31 1.89 15.61 -9.88
N ALA A 32 1.41 15.82 -8.65
CA ALA A 32 1.83 15.04 -7.48
C ALA A 32 1.21 13.64 -7.44
N THR A 33 0.08 13.42 -8.13
CA THR A 33 -0.53 12.09 -8.20
C THR A 33 0.43 11.09 -8.87
N LYS A 34 0.80 10.05 -8.14
CA LYS A 34 1.47 8.88 -8.70
C LYS A 34 0.38 7.96 -9.23
N PHE A 35 0.46 7.57 -10.49
CA PHE A 35 -0.40 6.50 -11.00
C PHE A 35 -0.23 5.28 -10.10
N LYS A 36 -1.33 4.71 -9.61
CA LYS A 36 -1.29 3.40 -8.97
C LYS A 36 -0.64 2.46 -9.99
N PRO A 37 0.48 1.79 -9.66
CA PRO A 37 1.08 0.84 -10.59
C PRO A 37 0.01 -0.19 -10.96
N ALA A 38 -0.13 -0.45 -12.26
CA ALA A 38 -1.05 -1.48 -12.73
C ALA A 38 -0.62 -2.80 -12.08
N GLU A 39 -1.45 -3.31 -11.18
CA GLU A 39 -1.25 -4.64 -10.60
C GLU A 39 -1.29 -5.64 -11.75
N ALA A 40 -0.25 -6.48 -11.87
CA ALA A 40 0.00 -7.32 -13.05
C ALA A 40 -1.05 -8.42 -13.30
N ALA A 41 -2.08 -8.50 -12.46
CA ALA A 41 -3.25 -9.34 -12.62
C ALA A 41 -4.41 -8.68 -11.88
N GLU A 42 -5.61 -8.65 -12.48
CA GLU A 42 -6.83 -8.38 -11.73
C GLU A 42 -7.09 -9.59 -10.81
N ILE A 43 -6.56 -9.54 -9.59
CA ILE A 43 -6.82 -10.57 -8.59
C ILE A 43 -8.20 -10.26 -8.01
N THR A 44 -9.24 -10.87 -8.56
CA THR A 44 -10.55 -10.93 -7.91
C THR A 44 -10.42 -11.83 -6.69
N THR A 45 -10.04 -11.26 -5.55
CA THR A 45 -10.08 -12.00 -4.29
C THR A 45 -11.54 -12.26 -3.93
N PRO A 46 -11.92 -13.51 -3.58
CA PRO A 46 -13.23 -13.75 -3.00
C PRO A 46 -13.35 -12.92 -1.71
N ASN A 47 -14.48 -12.23 -1.54
CA ASN A 47 -14.70 -11.35 -0.40
C ASN A 47 -14.52 -12.11 0.92
N SER A 48 -13.39 -11.85 1.59
CA SER A 48 -13.17 -12.17 2.99
C SER A 48 -12.71 -10.89 3.66
N VAL A 49 -13.65 -10.21 4.32
CA VAL A 49 -13.34 -9.11 5.21
C VAL A 49 -12.94 -9.71 6.55
N SER A 50 -11.65 -10.01 6.72
CA SER A 50 -11.09 -10.15 8.07
C SER A 50 -10.88 -8.73 8.61
N THR A 51 -11.64 -8.38 9.64
CA THR A 51 -11.58 -7.06 10.31
C THR A 51 -10.41 -6.98 11.30
N GLU A 52 -9.68 -8.06 11.49
CA GLU A 52 -8.53 -8.11 12.38
C GLU A 52 -7.28 -7.64 11.65
N LEU A 53 -6.63 -6.60 12.20
CA LEU A 53 -5.35 -6.11 11.69
C LEU A 53 -4.33 -7.24 11.79
N LEU A 54 -3.77 -7.63 10.64
CA LEU A 54 -2.71 -8.64 10.62
C LEU A 54 -1.54 -8.11 11.46
N PRO A 55 -1.06 -8.86 12.48
CA PRO A 55 0.12 -8.46 13.21
C PRO A 55 1.33 -8.39 12.27
N ASP A 56 2.07 -7.28 12.32
CA ASP A 56 3.28 -7.08 11.48
C ASP A 56 4.41 -8.08 11.83
N ASN A 57 4.31 -8.74 12.98
CA ASN A 57 5.23 -9.76 13.44
C ASN A 57 4.44 -11.00 13.86
N ASP A 58 4.87 -12.17 13.37
CA ASP A 58 4.29 -13.49 13.65
C ASP A 58 3.08 -13.87 12.77
N ALA A 59 3.09 -13.46 11.49
CA ALA A 59 2.12 -13.90 10.51
C ALA A 59 2.76 -14.76 9.40
N VAL A 60 2.02 -15.75 8.90
CA VAL A 60 2.40 -16.55 7.72
C VAL A 60 1.37 -16.32 6.63
N LEU A 61 1.82 -15.78 5.50
CA LEU A 61 1.02 -15.59 4.30
C LEU A 61 1.11 -16.86 3.46
N VAL A 62 -0.02 -17.55 3.26
CA VAL A 62 -0.13 -18.67 2.34
C VAL A 62 -1.01 -18.27 1.18
N SER A 63 -0.47 -18.24 -0.03
CA SER A 63 -1.21 -17.94 -1.26
C SER A 63 -1.27 -19.17 -2.16
N VAL A 64 -2.46 -19.43 -2.70
CA VAL A 64 -2.72 -20.56 -3.58
C VAL A 64 -3.14 -20.02 -4.94
N ASP A 65 -2.41 -20.40 -5.97
CA ASP A 65 -2.72 -20.05 -7.35
C ASP A 65 -3.76 -21.01 -7.94
N SER A 66 -4.48 -20.56 -8.96
CA SER A 66 -5.44 -21.31 -9.79
C SER A 66 -4.89 -22.64 -10.34
N ALA A 67 -3.56 -22.70 -10.54
CA ALA A 67 -2.85 -23.91 -10.95
C ALA A 67 -2.53 -24.89 -9.79
N GLY A 68 -3.02 -24.63 -8.57
CA GLY A 68 -2.79 -25.45 -7.39
C GLY A 68 -1.39 -25.29 -6.77
N ARG A 69 -0.63 -24.28 -7.20
CA ARG A 69 0.69 -23.96 -6.63
C ARG A 69 0.49 -23.22 -5.32
N VAL A 70 1.16 -23.69 -4.26
CA VAL A 70 1.12 -23.08 -2.93
C VAL A 70 2.40 -22.31 -2.70
N PHE A 71 2.27 -21.02 -2.45
CA PHE A 71 3.34 -20.14 -2.03
C PHE A 71 3.14 -19.81 -0.55
N PHE A 72 4.23 -19.77 0.22
CA PHE A 72 4.19 -19.39 1.61
C PHE A 72 5.30 -18.36 1.89
N GLU A 73 4.97 -17.37 2.71
CA GLU A 73 5.87 -16.31 3.13
C GLU A 73 5.67 -16.06 4.63
N MET A 74 6.77 -15.91 5.36
CA MET A 74 6.72 -15.60 6.79
C MET A 74 6.94 -14.10 6.98
N LEU A 75 5.93 -13.40 7.47
CA LEU A 75 5.96 -11.98 7.82
C LEU A 75 6.55 -11.85 9.24
N VAL A 76 7.86 -12.10 9.33
CA VAL A 76 8.64 -11.93 10.57
C VAL A 76 9.81 -11.00 10.26
N GLN A 77 9.70 -9.73 10.66
CA GLN A 77 10.78 -8.73 10.50
C GLN A 77 11.79 -8.79 11.64
N ALA A 78 11.34 -9.11 12.86
CA ALA A 78 12.19 -9.03 14.06
C ALA A 78 13.24 -10.16 14.19
N SER A 79 13.10 -11.27 13.48
CA SER A 79 13.97 -12.44 13.67
C SER A 79 14.16 -13.26 12.38
N PRO A 80 15.12 -12.85 11.51
CA PRO A 80 15.43 -13.57 10.27
C PRO A 80 15.87 -15.02 10.48
N GLN A 81 16.39 -15.37 11.68
CA GLN A 81 16.80 -16.74 12.00
C GLN A 81 15.62 -17.71 12.04
N LEU A 82 14.43 -17.26 12.46
CA LEU A 82 13.23 -18.10 12.49
C LEU A 82 12.84 -18.59 11.09
N LYS A 83 13.04 -17.76 10.05
CA LYS A 83 12.82 -18.15 8.65
C LYS A 83 13.73 -19.31 8.24
N TYR A 84 14.98 -19.29 8.71
CA TYR A 84 15.97 -20.34 8.44
C TYR A 84 15.66 -21.65 9.19
N ASP A 85 15.23 -21.54 10.44
CA ASP A 85 14.88 -22.71 11.26
C ASP A 85 13.61 -23.40 10.72
N VAL A 86 12.62 -22.64 10.27
CA VAL A 86 11.41 -23.22 9.67
C VAL A 86 11.72 -23.90 8.34
N ILE A 87 12.51 -23.27 7.45
CA ILE A 87 12.84 -23.89 6.15
C ILE A 87 13.73 -25.11 6.31
N SER A 88 14.66 -25.11 7.28
CA SER A 88 15.51 -26.28 7.56
C SER A 88 14.69 -27.45 8.10
N ASN A 89 13.76 -27.22 9.03
CA ASN A 89 12.83 -28.23 9.53
C ASN A 89 11.88 -28.75 8.45
N MET A 90 11.41 -27.88 7.54
CA MET A 90 10.61 -28.31 6.38
C MET A 90 11.43 -29.17 5.42
N ASN A 91 12.70 -28.80 5.17
CA ASN A 91 13.60 -29.55 4.31
C ASN A 91 13.84 -30.97 4.85
N THR A 92 14.05 -31.12 6.16
CA THR A 92 14.25 -32.44 6.79
C THR A 92 12.95 -33.25 6.86
N THR A 93 11.83 -32.63 7.24
CA THR A 93 10.54 -33.32 7.43
C THR A 93 9.92 -33.78 6.11
N ARG A 94 10.06 -32.98 5.05
CA ARG A 94 9.47 -33.25 3.73
C ARG A 94 10.49 -33.71 2.69
N ASN A 95 11.74 -33.89 3.09
CA ASN A 95 12.86 -34.30 2.23
C ASN A 95 12.92 -33.50 0.92
N LEU A 96 12.86 -32.17 1.03
CA LEU A 96 12.70 -31.26 -0.10
C LEU A 96 13.98 -31.11 -0.94
N GLY A 97 15.12 -31.61 -0.45
CA GLY A 97 16.40 -31.57 -1.17
C GLY A 97 16.94 -30.15 -1.38
N LEU A 98 16.48 -29.16 -0.60
CA LEU A 98 16.87 -27.77 -0.76
C LEU A 98 18.35 -27.57 -0.45
N THR A 99 19.03 -26.83 -1.32
CA THR A 99 20.44 -26.47 -1.13
C THR A 99 20.58 -25.38 -0.07
N GLN A 100 21.78 -25.28 0.53
CA GLN A 100 22.06 -24.26 1.55
C GLN A 100 21.89 -22.83 1.00
N GLU A 101 22.18 -22.63 -0.29
CA GLU A 101 21.99 -21.33 -0.95
C GLU A 101 20.51 -20.94 -1.10
N GLU A 102 19.64 -21.90 -1.38
CA GLU A 102 18.19 -21.67 -1.49
C GLU A 102 17.57 -21.34 -0.15
N MET A 103 18.01 -22.00 0.93
CA MET A 103 17.58 -21.68 2.29
C MET A 103 18.04 -20.28 2.73
N ILE A 104 19.24 -19.86 2.35
CA ILE A 104 19.75 -18.50 2.63
C ILE A 104 19.00 -17.45 1.80
N LYS A 105 18.66 -17.74 0.55
CA LYS A 105 17.84 -16.84 -0.30
C LYS A 105 16.44 -16.64 0.28
N PHE A 106 15.83 -17.69 0.86
CA PHE A 106 14.54 -17.58 1.53
C PHE A 106 14.60 -16.70 2.79
N ARG A 107 15.71 -16.76 3.55
CA ARG A 107 15.94 -15.91 4.73
C ARG A 107 15.99 -14.41 4.41
N ASN A 108 16.60 -14.06 3.27
CA ASN A 108 16.88 -12.68 2.89
C ASN A 108 15.73 -12.02 2.09
N LYS A 109 14.66 -12.76 1.78
CA LYS A 109 13.40 -12.22 1.27
C LYS A 109 12.47 -11.89 2.44
#